data_AF-A0A2D5AQQ8-F1
#
_entry.id   AF-A0A2D5AQQ8-F1
#
_cell.length_a   1.000
_cell.length_b   1.000
_cell.length_c   1.000
_cell.angle_alpha   90.00
_cell.angle_beta   90.00
_cell.angle_gamma   90.00
#
_symmetry.space_group_name_H-M   'P 1'
#
loop_
_entity.id
_entity.type
_entity.pdbx_description
1 polymer ?
#
loop_
_entity_poly.entity_id
_entity_poly.type
_entity_poly.pdbx_seq_one_letter_code
_entity_poly.pdbx_strand_id
1 'polypeptide(L)'
;MEVTKKHKAITQNGSYPTLLGGVRILVLSFFFGLIFVCGRGFGGDHSVTSSLGKLTEPLASTINFSTFNPGEGESTKQNLGEILSLFDQFLKAQQISPDGTPEDLDRLYALISRDFIFSTAREDFYDDLYDEIDDKSDKLAEKLEDWEDDQRDADKTGEARKNEKQKPDLGAYLGLRTQAEPLKAQRNQYRQYVAFEKPTLTLLNEARRYPENLRLRQEACNVAIRNLYSLFADQFLGKKDFDPNERNRREKSLVIKAFLFKAQRNRTRFYDDRERGVLVGRWAAKREATNLVDPSRSDRFVGPEILAKLSHEEVSRLDISPTNPMWHTHEVMSKRPDTWSEIERFVEKKVTQELLSKKSFRKDYPDFSYSLSAARRVLFWDDIKVTATSPKADVRDSFDQEWKIKWGEESVVEPVANRLRLLAGSRFSDLCYADICGSSHLLILPSALQRSMNPNKVMPLTKSEFLREMSASRYNFNAEPFIHSSGVITESNADEILAGLPLEAMKPFRKKRLIGRTWIRFRESMVEAKHDVINSGGPVSTDSAVAARDRALRQAMVVSFWTADVDVKEDNHRAVWVRDFGGYPGDQYLEYFHDPGSSLGGLRRSGEVNKLHYRSGTGGFLWADASGMSVYSNS
;
A
#
# COMPACT_ATOMS: atom_id res chain seq x y z
N MET A 1 56.14 29.20 3.54
CA MET A 1 57.27 28.29 3.82
C MET A 1 56.69 26.89 3.91
N GLU A 2 56.43 26.21 2.79
CA GLU A 2 57.42 25.41 2.04
C GLU A 2 58.39 24.68 2.95
N VAL A 3 58.27 23.35 3.04
CA VAL A 3 59.30 22.40 2.57
C VAL A 3 58.64 21.03 2.30
N THR A 4 58.72 20.62 1.05
CA THR A 4 58.50 19.28 0.49
C THR A 4 59.69 18.36 0.80
N LYS A 5 59.45 17.05 1.01
CA LYS A 5 60.46 16.01 0.72
C LYS A 5 59.83 14.75 0.13
N LYS A 6 60.19 14.51 -1.14
CA LYS A 6 60.11 13.25 -1.90
C LYS A 6 61.34 12.38 -1.61
N HIS A 7 61.16 11.06 -1.53
CA HIS A 7 62.10 9.98 -1.95
C HIS A 7 61.20 8.78 -2.34
N LYS A 8 61.10 8.27 -3.57
CA LYS A 8 62.03 7.72 -4.59
C LYS A 8 62.49 6.27 -4.29
N ALA A 9 61.80 5.36 -4.98
CA ALA A 9 62.13 4.03 -5.54
C ALA A 9 63.43 3.30 -5.19
N ILE A 10 63.29 1.98 -4.96
CA ILE A 10 64.28 0.94 -5.27
C ILE A 10 63.55 -0.24 -5.95
N THR A 11 64.13 -0.70 -7.06
CA THR A 11 63.79 -1.86 -7.92
C THR A 11 64.79 -3.01 -7.70
N GLN A 12 64.53 -4.17 -8.35
CA GLN A 12 65.35 -5.40 -8.55
C GLN A 12 65.03 -6.54 -7.56
N ASN A 13 64.87 -7.83 -7.91
CA ASN A 13 65.07 -8.73 -9.07
C ASN A 13 64.01 -9.87 -8.91
N GLY A 14 63.54 -10.66 -9.88
CA GLY A 14 64.10 -11.21 -11.10
C GLY A 14 64.21 -12.75 -10.97
N SER A 15 63.33 -13.52 -11.63
CA SER A 15 63.60 -14.91 -12.07
C SER A 15 62.44 -15.49 -12.87
N TYR A 16 62.65 -15.65 -14.19
CA TYR A 16 61.94 -16.57 -15.08
C TYR A 16 62.50 -18.00 -14.92
N PRO A 17 61.79 -19.03 -15.41
CA PRO A 17 62.28 -19.65 -16.65
C PRO A 17 61.20 -19.97 -17.69
N THR A 18 61.53 -19.65 -18.94
CA THR A 18 61.10 -20.32 -20.19
C THR A 18 62.05 -21.52 -20.43
N LEU A 19 61.71 -22.66 -21.06
CA LEU A 19 61.31 -22.88 -22.45
C LEU A 19 60.94 -24.37 -22.69
N LEU A 20 59.99 -24.56 -23.63
CA LEU A 20 59.92 -25.54 -24.74
C LEU A 20 59.69 -27.05 -24.57
N GLY A 21 58.69 -27.50 -25.33
CA GLY A 21 58.55 -28.81 -25.97
C GLY A 21 57.09 -29.08 -26.35
N GLY A 22 56.57 -28.59 -27.48
CA GLY A 22 56.44 -29.36 -28.74
C GLY A 22 54.97 -29.82 -28.96
N VAL A 23 54.12 -29.06 -29.67
CA VAL A 23 53.74 -29.22 -31.09
C VAL A 23 52.99 -30.52 -31.46
N ARG A 24 51.65 -30.46 -31.59
CA ARG A 24 50.80 -30.83 -32.77
C ARG A 24 49.32 -31.02 -32.39
N ILE A 25 48.42 -30.16 -32.90
CA ILE A 25 47.42 -30.47 -33.95
C ILE A 25 46.43 -31.58 -33.57
N LEU A 26 45.17 -31.22 -33.27
CA LEU A 26 44.01 -31.68 -34.06
C LEU A 26 42.77 -30.81 -33.80
N VAL A 27 42.41 -30.06 -34.84
CA VAL A 27 41.06 -29.56 -35.13
C VAL A 27 40.19 -30.77 -35.51
N LEU A 28 38.87 -30.67 -35.32
CA LEU A 28 37.78 -31.61 -35.65
C LEU A 28 37.29 -32.52 -34.50
N SER A 29 36.22 -32.07 -33.85
CA SER A 29 35.09 -32.91 -33.38
C SER A 29 33.92 -32.00 -32.99
N PHE A 30 33.30 -31.32 -33.98
CA PHE A 30 32.09 -30.51 -33.76
C PHE A 30 30.93 -30.86 -34.71
N PHE A 31 31.04 -31.94 -35.47
CA PHE A 31 29.97 -32.45 -36.32
C PHE A 31 30.09 -33.96 -36.31
N PHE A 32 29.23 -34.64 -35.54
CA PHE A 32 28.72 -36.02 -35.70
C PHE A 32 28.19 -36.49 -34.34
N GLY A 33 26.93 -36.15 -34.08
CA GLY A 33 26.16 -36.59 -32.93
C GLY A 33 24.66 -36.38 -33.16
N LEU A 34 24.24 -36.40 -34.42
CA LEU A 34 22.85 -36.49 -34.86
C LEU A 34 22.82 -37.72 -35.78
N ILE A 35 21.79 -38.55 -35.66
CA ILE A 35 21.53 -39.80 -36.41
C ILE A 35 22.19 -41.05 -35.79
N PHE A 36 21.57 -41.60 -34.74
CA PHE A 36 21.16 -43.01 -34.59
C PHE A 36 20.75 -43.27 -33.12
N VAL A 37 19.45 -43.22 -32.80
CA VAL A 37 18.75 -44.21 -31.95
C VAL A 37 17.25 -44.07 -32.27
N CYS A 38 16.80 -44.76 -33.31
CA CYS A 38 15.42 -45.23 -33.37
C CYS A 38 15.42 -46.66 -32.83
N GLY A 39 14.56 -46.94 -31.85
CA GLY A 39 14.12 -48.28 -31.48
C GLY A 39 14.76 -48.90 -30.24
N ARG A 40 14.14 -48.67 -29.07
CA ARG A 40 13.87 -49.71 -28.06
C ARG A 40 13.02 -49.17 -26.90
N GLY A 41 11.84 -49.78 -26.72
CA GLY A 41 11.17 -49.97 -25.43
C GLY A 41 10.48 -48.76 -24.78
N PHE A 42 9.18 -48.61 -25.05
CA PHE A 42 8.25 -47.95 -24.13
C PHE A 42 8.12 -48.82 -22.87
N GLY A 43 8.53 -48.30 -21.71
CA GLY A 43 8.43 -48.98 -20.43
C GLY A 43 9.37 -48.41 -19.39
N GLY A 44 9.03 -47.25 -18.84
CA GLY A 44 9.75 -46.66 -17.72
C GLY A 44 9.01 -45.42 -17.21
N ASP A 45 8.67 -45.40 -15.93
CA ASP A 45 8.08 -44.28 -15.21
C ASP A 45 8.86 -42.98 -15.46
N HIS A 46 8.38 -42.14 -16.37
CA HIS A 46 8.90 -40.79 -16.56
C HIS A 46 8.26 -39.83 -15.54
N SER A 47 9.10 -39.14 -14.76
CA SER A 47 8.65 -38.22 -13.73
C SER A 47 8.02 -36.97 -14.34
N VAL A 48 6.86 -36.58 -13.78
CA VAL A 48 6.14 -35.32 -14.08
C VAL A 48 6.95 -34.08 -13.64
N THR A 49 8.10 -34.26 -12.98
CA THR A 49 9.01 -33.18 -12.57
C THR A 49 10.04 -32.78 -13.62
N SER A 50 10.06 -33.41 -14.81
CA SER A 50 11.09 -33.17 -15.85
C SER A 50 10.81 -32.00 -16.81
N SER A 51 9.64 -31.36 -16.75
CA SER A 51 9.17 -30.48 -17.84
C SER A 51 9.36 -28.97 -17.64
N LEU A 52 10.25 -28.51 -16.74
CA LEU A 52 10.69 -27.11 -16.71
C LEU A 52 12.20 -27.06 -16.46
N GLY A 53 12.97 -26.47 -17.39
CA GLY A 53 14.34 -25.99 -17.20
C GLY A 53 15.42 -27.05 -16.90
N LYS A 54 16.24 -27.38 -17.90
CA LYS A 54 17.54 -28.07 -17.70
C LYS A 54 18.53 -27.27 -16.83
N LEU A 55 18.21 -26.01 -16.51
CA LEU A 55 19.02 -25.14 -15.66
C LEU A 55 19.31 -25.72 -14.27
N THR A 56 18.38 -26.48 -13.68
CA THR A 56 18.48 -26.94 -12.29
C THR A 56 18.64 -28.45 -12.16
N GLU A 57 18.53 -29.20 -13.26
CA GLU A 57 18.67 -30.66 -13.34
C GLU A 57 20.00 -31.19 -12.74
N PRO A 58 21.16 -30.52 -12.95
CA PRO A 58 22.43 -30.92 -12.31
C PRO A 58 22.43 -30.74 -10.77
N LEU A 59 21.60 -29.83 -10.24
CA LEU A 59 21.47 -29.58 -8.80
C LEU A 59 20.42 -30.51 -8.17
N ALA A 60 19.32 -30.77 -8.88
CA ALA A 60 18.25 -31.66 -8.44
C ALA A 60 18.71 -33.13 -8.31
N SER A 61 19.77 -33.52 -9.01
CA SER A 61 20.36 -34.86 -8.96
C SER A 61 21.45 -35.02 -7.90
N THR A 62 22.03 -33.94 -7.38
CA THR A 62 23.13 -33.95 -6.39
C THR A 62 22.68 -33.75 -4.95
N ILE A 63 21.42 -33.37 -4.73
CA ILE A 63 20.87 -33.09 -3.40
C ILE A 63 19.87 -34.20 -3.03
N ASN A 64 20.08 -34.87 -1.90
CA ASN A 64 19.16 -35.91 -1.41
C ASN A 64 17.95 -35.29 -0.69
N PHE A 65 16.87 -35.05 -1.43
CA PHE A 65 15.63 -34.41 -0.95
C PHE A 65 14.70 -35.31 -0.13
N SER A 66 15.06 -36.56 0.14
CA SER A 66 14.29 -37.47 1.01
C SER A 66 14.44 -37.13 2.50
N THR A 67 15.45 -36.34 2.86
CA THR A 67 15.69 -35.83 4.23
C THR A 67 14.91 -34.55 4.55
N PHE A 68 14.28 -33.94 3.54
CA PHE A 68 13.47 -32.71 3.64
C PHE A 68 11.99 -33.00 3.93
N ASN A 69 11.72 -33.79 4.97
CA ASN A 69 10.39 -33.87 5.57
C ASN A 69 10.47 -33.14 6.93
N PRO A 70 9.92 -31.92 7.07
CA PRO A 70 9.77 -31.35 8.39
C PRO A 70 8.82 -32.25 9.19
N GLY A 71 9.11 -32.44 10.47
CA GLY A 71 8.12 -32.96 11.40
C GLY A 71 6.89 -32.04 11.38
N GLU A 72 5.68 -32.60 11.56
CA GLU A 72 4.48 -31.79 11.72
C GLU A 72 4.71 -30.72 12.80
N GLY A 73 4.69 -29.43 12.38
CA GLY A 73 4.81 -28.30 13.30
C GLY A 73 6.06 -27.41 13.16
N GLU A 74 7.03 -27.72 12.29
CA GLU A 74 8.18 -26.82 12.07
C GLU A 74 7.88 -25.64 11.13
N SER A 75 8.42 -24.47 11.46
CA SER A 75 8.02 -23.19 10.85
C SER A 75 8.50 -23.05 9.39
N THR A 76 7.62 -22.56 8.52
CA THR A 76 7.84 -22.24 7.10
C THR A 76 9.03 -21.29 6.85
N LYS A 77 9.52 -20.59 7.89
CA LYS A 77 10.65 -19.64 7.81
C LYS A 77 12.01 -20.33 7.67
N GLN A 78 12.21 -21.51 8.27
CA GLN A 78 13.49 -22.22 8.25
C GLN A 78 13.75 -22.82 6.86
N ASN A 79 12.73 -23.44 6.28
CA ASN A 79 12.73 -23.98 4.91
C ASN A 79 12.96 -22.88 3.84
N LEU A 80 12.45 -21.67 4.08
CA LEU A 80 12.66 -20.55 3.15
C LEU A 80 14.12 -20.10 3.09
N GLY A 81 14.82 -20.08 4.23
CA GLY A 81 16.24 -19.71 4.29
C GLY A 81 17.14 -20.67 3.52
N GLU A 82 16.84 -21.97 3.59
CA GLU A 82 17.61 -23.02 2.90
C GLU A 82 17.35 -23.01 1.38
N ILE A 83 16.11 -22.84 0.95
CA ILE A 83 15.76 -22.68 -0.48
C ILE A 83 16.49 -21.47 -1.08
N LEU A 84 16.50 -20.34 -0.37
CA LEU A 84 17.23 -19.14 -0.80
C LEU A 84 18.74 -19.39 -0.87
N SER A 85 19.31 -20.15 0.08
CA SER A 85 20.73 -20.51 0.06
C SER A 85 21.11 -21.39 -1.13
N LEU A 86 20.27 -22.38 -1.47
CA LEU A 86 20.50 -23.26 -2.63
C LEU A 86 20.44 -22.50 -3.95
N PHE A 87 19.53 -21.54 -4.08
CA PHE A 87 19.49 -20.70 -5.27
C PHE A 87 20.69 -19.74 -5.35
N ASP A 88 21.11 -19.16 -4.23
CA ASP A 88 22.33 -18.32 -4.20
C ASP A 88 23.56 -19.15 -4.63
N GLN A 89 23.63 -20.42 -4.26
CA GLN A 89 24.68 -21.35 -4.74
C GLN A 89 24.57 -21.62 -6.25
N PHE A 90 23.36 -21.80 -6.77
CA PHE A 90 23.12 -21.95 -8.21
C PHE A 90 23.59 -20.72 -8.99
N LEU A 91 23.20 -19.52 -8.58
CA LEU A 91 23.65 -18.28 -9.23
C LEU A 91 25.17 -18.14 -9.18
N LYS A 92 25.77 -18.43 -8.02
CA LYS A 92 27.23 -18.41 -7.86
C LYS A 92 27.93 -19.39 -8.81
N ALA A 93 27.37 -20.58 -9.03
CA ALA A 93 27.89 -21.55 -9.99
C ALA A 93 27.82 -21.05 -11.44
N GLN A 94 26.82 -20.22 -11.77
CA GLN A 94 26.72 -19.51 -13.05
C GLN A 94 27.55 -18.21 -13.09
N GLN A 95 28.34 -17.92 -12.05
CA GLN A 95 29.07 -16.67 -11.87
C GLN A 95 28.16 -15.42 -11.92
N ILE A 96 26.94 -15.55 -11.43
CA ILE A 96 25.96 -14.46 -11.34
C ILE A 96 25.87 -14.04 -9.87
N SER A 97 25.92 -12.74 -9.59
CA SER A 97 25.67 -12.23 -8.24
C SER A 97 24.22 -12.50 -7.82
N PRO A 98 23.96 -12.93 -6.57
CA PRO A 98 22.60 -12.98 -6.00
C PRO A 98 21.85 -11.65 -6.08
N ASP A 99 22.59 -10.54 -6.18
CA ASP A 99 22.03 -9.18 -6.27
C ASP A 99 21.80 -8.70 -7.73
N GLY A 100 22.21 -9.48 -8.74
CA GLY A 100 21.98 -9.18 -10.15
C GLY A 100 22.57 -7.86 -10.62
N THR A 101 23.89 -7.75 -10.56
CA THR A 101 24.63 -6.53 -10.88
C THR A 101 24.64 -6.24 -12.39
N PRO A 102 24.93 -5.01 -12.84
CA PRO A 102 24.97 -4.68 -14.28
C PRO A 102 26.02 -5.48 -15.06
N GLU A 103 27.03 -6.00 -14.37
CA GLU A 103 28.07 -6.90 -14.89
C GLU A 103 27.53 -8.31 -15.18
N ASP A 104 26.43 -8.72 -14.53
CA ASP A 104 25.80 -10.04 -14.74
C ASP A 104 24.92 -10.08 -16.00
N LEU A 105 24.68 -8.94 -16.65
CA LEU A 105 23.72 -8.79 -17.75
C LEU A 105 23.90 -9.80 -18.88
N ASP A 106 25.14 -9.95 -19.38
CA ASP A 106 25.42 -10.87 -20.48
C ASP A 106 25.30 -12.34 -20.04
N ARG A 107 25.65 -12.66 -18.78
CA ARG A 107 25.50 -14.00 -18.22
C ARG A 107 24.02 -14.36 -18.07
N LEU A 108 23.21 -13.45 -17.52
CA LEU A 108 21.77 -13.60 -17.37
C LEU A 108 21.07 -13.72 -18.73
N TYR A 109 21.46 -12.89 -19.70
CA TYR A 109 20.95 -12.99 -21.06
C TYR A 109 21.29 -14.34 -21.69
N ALA A 110 22.54 -14.78 -21.63
CA ALA A 110 22.96 -16.06 -22.19
C ALA A 110 22.17 -17.22 -21.54
N LEU A 111 22.08 -17.22 -20.20
CA LEU A 111 21.39 -18.24 -19.43
C LEU A 111 19.91 -18.38 -19.82
N ILE A 112 19.16 -17.27 -19.79
CA ILE A 112 17.72 -17.26 -20.09
C ILE A 112 17.48 -17.51 -21.59
N SER A 113 18.33 -16.98 -22.46
CA SER A 113 18.19 -17.14 -23.92
C SER A 113 18.35 -18.61 -24.34
N ARG A 114 19.29 -19.33 -23.74
CA ARG A 114 19.51 -20.75 -24.00
C ARG A 114 18.26 -21.56 -23.68
N ASP A 115 17.72 -21.35 -22.49
CA ASP A 115 16.54 -22.08 -22.03
C ASP A 115 15.28 -21.69 -22.80
N PHE A 116 15.13 -20.42 -23.16
CA PHE A 116 14.05 -19.97 -24.03
C PHE A 116 14.11 -20.66 -25.40
N ILE A 117 15.28 -20.73 -26.05
CA ILE A 117 15.45 -21.41 -27.34
C ILE A 117 15.06 -22.90 -27.23
N PHE A 118 15.50 -23.58 -26.17
CA PHE A 118 15.12 -24.98 -25.96
C PHE A 118 13.62 -25.15 -25.73
N SER A 119 12.99 -24.28 -24.94
CA SER A 119 11.55 -24.34 -24.68
C SER A 119 10.72 -24.03 -25.93
N THR A 120 11.14 -23.07 -26.77
CA THR A 120 10.48 -22.80 -28.05
C THR A 120 10.60 -24.00 -28.99
N ALA A 121 11.78 -24.61 -29.13
CA ALA A 121 11.93 -25.80 -29.95
C ALA A 121 11.10 -27.00 -29.46
N ARG A 122 10.86 -27.11 -28.15
CA ARG A 122 9.96 -28.11 -27.57
C ARG A 122 8.50 -27.77 -27.79
N GLU A 123 8.11 -26.51 -27.64
CA GLU A 123 6.77 -26.02 -28.00
C GLU A 123 6.45 -26.41 -29.44
N ASP A 124 7.31 -26.05 -30.39
CA ASP A 124 7.14 -26.36 -31.82
C ASP A 124 7.01 -27.88 -32.06
N PHE A 125 7.86 -28.70 -31.44
CA PHE A 125 7.79 -30.16 -31.56
C PHE A 125 6.47 -30.75 -31.03
N TYR A 126 5.95 -30.22 -29.91
CA TYR A 126 4.68 -30.69 -29.35
C TYR A 126 3.47 -30.11 -30.08
N ASP A 127 3.58 -28.92 -30.68
CA ASP A 127 2.60 -28.37 -31.61
C ASP A 127 2.48 -29.33 -32.83
N ASP A 128 3.60 -29.65 -33.50
CA ASP A 128 3.62 -30.57 -34.66
C ASP A 128 3.02 -31.95 -34.35
N LEU A 129 3.42 -32.56 -33.22
CA LEU A 129 2.90 -33.88 -32.81
C LEU A 129 1.42 -33.85 -32.43
N TYR A 130 0.98 -32.78 -31.77
CA TYR A 130 -0.42 -32.63 -31.38
C TYR A 130 -1.27 -32.46 -32.63
N ASP A 131 -0.87 -31.58 -33.55
CA ASP A 131 -1.60 -31.29 -34.79
C ASP A 131 -1.69 -32.55 -35.67
N GLU A 132 -0.64 -33.38 -35.76
CA GLU A 132 -0.69 -34.66 -36.48
C GLU A 132 -1.74 -35.63 -35.88
N ILE A 133 -1.86 -35.68 -34.55
CA ILE A 133 -2.81 -36.56 -33.87
C ILE A 133 -4.23 -36.00 -33.93
N ASP A 134 -4.40 -34.69 -33.78
CA ASP A 134 -5.69 -34.02 -33.89
C ASP A 134 -6.25 -34.16 -35.30
N ASP A 135 -5.45 -33.94 -36.35
CA ASP A 135 -5.83 -34.16 -37.74
C ASP A 135 -6.28 -35.61 -38.03
N LYS A 136 -5.59 -36.61 -37.44
CA LYS A 136 -5.97 -38.03 -37.57
C LYS A 136 -7.25 -38.34 -36.80
N SER A 137 -7.42 -37.74 -35.63
CA SER A 137 -8.62 -37.85 -34.80
C SER A 137 -9.83 -37.24 -35.51
N ASP A 138 -9.69 -36.06 -36.10
CA ASP A 138 -10.77 -35.34 -36.78
C ASP A 138 -11.20 -36.07 -38.06
N LYS A 139 -10.27 -36.60 -38.85
CA LYS A 139 -10.60 -37.47 -40.00
C LYS A 139 -11.32 -38.76 -39.61
N LEU A 140 -11.11 -39.27 -38.40
CA LEU A 140 -11.84 -40.43 -37.88
C LEU A 140 -13.21 -40.03 -37.32
N ALA A 141 -13.32 -38.85 -36.71
CA ALA A 141 -14.58 -38.29 -36.26
C ALA A 141 -15.53 -38.02 -37.44
N GLU A 142 -15.04 -37.41 -38.52
CA GLU A 142 -15.81 -37.17 -39.76
C GLU A 142 -16.34 -38.48 -40.34
N LYS A 143 -15.50 -39.52 -40.43
CA LYS A 143 -15.94 -40.86 -40.89
C LYS A 143 -16.97 -41.51 -39.97
N LEU A 144 -16.86 -41.30 -38.65
CA LEU A 144 -17.83 -41.83 -37.68
C LEU A 144 -19.18 -41.13 -37.84
N GLU A 145 -19.18 -39.81 -38.04
CA GLU A 145 -20.38 -39.01 -38.27
C GLU A 145 -21.07 -39.40 -39.59
N ASP A 146 -20.32 -39.49 -40.69
CA ASP A 146 -20.82 -39.96 -42.00
C ASP A 146 -21.44 -41.37 -41.89
N TRP A 147 -20.79 -42.27 -41.15
CA TRP A 147 -21.32 -43.62 -40.93
C TRP A 147 -22.60 -43.62 -40.10
N GLU A 148 -22.70 -42.80 -39.06
CA GLU A 148 -23.91 -42.66 -38.24
C GLU A 148 -25.08 -42.10 -39.05
N ASP A 149 -24.83 -41.16 -39.96
CA ASP A 149 -25.83 -40.62 -40.89
C ASP A 149 -26.29 -41.68 -41.91
N ASP A 150 -25.36 -42.42 -42.50
CA ASP A 150 -25.66 -43.54 -43.40
C ASP A 150 -26.49 -44.64 -42.70
N GLN A 151 -26.20 -44.95 -41.43
CA GLN A 151 -27.01 -45.90 -40.63
C GLN A 151 -28.42 -45.35 -40.37
N ARG A 152 -28.54 -44.07 -39.99
CA ARG A 152 -29.83 -43.41 -39.76
C ARG A 152 -30.72 -43.42 -40.99
N ASP A 153 -30.14 -43.30 -42.18
CA ASP A 153 -30.88 -43.35 -43.44
C ASP A 153 -31.19 -44.78 -43.92
N ALA A 154 -30.29 -45.75 -43.67
CA ALA A 154 -30.54 -47.17 -43.95
C ALA A 154 -31.64 -47.78 -43.07
N ASP A 155 -31.77 -47.33 -41.82
CA ASP A 155 -32.84 -47.73 -40.89
C ASP A 155 -34.23 -47.25 -41.36
N LYS A 156 -34.30 -46.15 -42.11
CA LYS A 156 -35.57 -45.65 -42.69
C LYS A 156 -36.02 -46.43 -43.93
N THR A 157 -35.09 -47.04 -44.67
CA THR A 157 -35.37 -47.73 -45.94
C THR A 157 -35.47 -49.26 -45.81
N GLY A 158 -35.13 -49.83 -44.65
CA GLY A 158 -35.24 -51.28 -44.39
C GLY A 158 -34.07 -52.13 -44.93
N GLU A 159 -32.99 -51.49 -45.41
CA GLU A 159 -31.79 -52.16 -45.96
C GLU A 159 -30.64 -52.33 -44.94
N ALA A 160 -30.91 -52.08 -43.64
CA ALA A 160 -29.93 -51.92 -42.55
C ALA A 160 -28.90 -53.04 -42.30
N ARG A 161 -28.94 -54.18 -43.02
CA ARG A 161 -28.08 -55.35 -42.74
C ARG A 161 -26.85 -55.54 -43.64
N LYS A 162 -26.53 -54.62 -44.56
CA LYS A 162 -25.37 -54.81 -45.47
C LYS A 162 -24.07 -54.09 -45.09
N ASN A 163 -24.08 -53.05 -44.24
CA ASN A 163 -22.91 -52.18 -44.04
C ASN A 163 -22.21 -52.27 -42.66
N GLU A 164 -22.49 -53.30 -41.86
CA GLU A 164 -21.81 -53.51 -40.56
C GLU A 164 -20.29 -53.74 -40.70
N LYS A 165 -19.83 -54.15 -41.89
CA LYS A 165 -18.39 -54.36 -42.20
C LYS A 165 -17.58 -53.09 -42.45
N GLN A 166 -18.20 -51.91 -42.49
CA GLN A 166 -17.54 -50.62 -42.75
C GLN A 166 -17.59 -49.65 -41.57
N LYS A 167 -17.96 -50.11 -40.36
CA LYS A 167 -17.96 -49.25 -39.17
C LYS A 167 -16.55 -48.70 -38.89
N PRO A 168 -16.34 -47.38 -38.86
CA PRO A 168 -15.06 -46.79 -38.48
C PRO A 168 -14.69 -47.18 -37.03
N ASP A 169 -13.40 -47.34 -36.77
CA ASP A 169 -12.89 -47.83 -35.48
C ASP A 169 -12.96 -46.74 -34.40
N LEU A 170 -14.06 -46.74 -33.64
CA LEU A 170 -14.25 -45.88 -32.46
C LEU A 170 -13.14 -46.09 -31.41
N GLY A 171 -12.60 -47.30 -31.29
CA GLY A 171 -11.48 -47.60 -30.40
C GLY A 171 -10.20 -46.88 -30.82
N ALA A 172 -9.93 -46.80 -32.13
CA ALA A 172 -8.81 -46.04 -32.67
C ALA A 172 -8.98 -44.52 -32.45
N TYR A 173 -10.20 -43.97 -32.62
CA TYR A 173 -10.49 -42.57 -32.31
C TYR A 173 -10.25 -42.24 -30.84
N LEU A 174 -10.83 -43.03 -29.91
CA LEU A 174 -10.64 -42.85 -28.48
C LEU A 174 -9.17 -43.04 -28.05
N GLY A 175 -8.46 -43.97 -28.71
CA GLY A 175 -7.02 -44.16 -28.54
C GLY A 175 -6.21 -42.92 -28.90
N LEU A 176 -6.51 -42.29 -30.05
CA LEU A 176 -5.84 -41.05 -30.47
C LEU A 176 -6.16 -39.87 -29.55
N ARG A 177 -7.42 -39.70 -29.12
CA ARG A 177 -7.80 -38.66 -28.14
C ARG A 177 -7.08 -38.86 -26.80
N THR A 178 -6.95 -40.10 -26.34
CA THR A 178 -6.20 -40.44 -25.12
C THR A 178 -4.71 -40.12 -25.25
N GLN A 179 -4.13 -40.27 -26.44
CA GLN A 179 -2.74 -39.89 -26.73
C GLN A 179 -2.56 -38.36 -26.87
N ALA A 180 -3.58 -37.64 -27.33
CA ALA A 180 -3.54 -36.19 -27.54
C ALA A 180 -3.50 -35.39 -26.24
N GLU A 181 -4.25 -35.80 -25.22
CA GLU A 181 -4.35 -35.09 -23.94
C GLU A 181 -3.01 -34.84 -23.22
N PRO A 182 -2.11 -35.84 -23.02
CA PRO A 182 -0.81 -35.60 -22.41
C PRO A 182 0.08 -34.68 -23.27
N LEU A 183 -0.03 -34.75 -24.60
CA LEU A 183 0.72 -33.86 -25.51
C LEU A 183 0.22 -32.41 -25.42
N LYS A 184 -1.10 -32.22 -25.37
CA LYS A 184 -1.74 -30.91 -25.17
C LYS A 184 -1.30 -30.27 -23.85
N ALA A 185 -1.22 -31.05 -22.79
CA ALA A 185 -0.76 -30.59 -21.49
C ALA A 185 0.71 -30.13 -21.54
N GLN A 186 1.60 -30.92 -22.15
CA GLN A 186 3.01 -30.57 -22.35
C GLN A 186 3.17 -29.31 -23.22
N ARG A 187 2.46 -29.25 -24.35
CA ARG A 187 2.41 -28.10 -25.26
C ARG A 187 2.02 -26.81 -24.54
N ASN A 188 0.91 -26.84 -23.80
CA ASN A 188 0.44 -25.69 -23.03
C ASN A 188 1.44 -25.24 -21.97
N GLN A 189 2.16 -26.18 -21.33
CA GLN A 189 3.19 -25.88 -20.36
C GLN A 189 4.37 -25.11 -21.00
N TYR A 190 4.90 -25.57 -22.13
CA TYR A 190 5.98 -24.86 -22.84
C TYR A 190 5.53 -23.49 -23.35
N ARG A 191 4.31 -23.39 -23.89
CA ARG A 191 3.75 -22.11 -24.35
C ARG A 191 3.62 -21.08 -23.23
N GLN A 192 3.17 -21.50 -22.04
CA GLN A 192 3.11 -20.62 -20.87
C GLN A 192 4.51 -20.13 -20.45
N TYR A 193 5.51 -21.02 -20.47
CA TYR A 193 6.90 -20.65 -20.18
C TYR A 193 7.46 -19.65 -21.17
N VAL A 194 7.28 -19.88 -22.48
CA VAL A 194 7.73 -18.98 -23.56
C VAL A 194 7.06 -17.61 -23.42
N ALA A 195 5.75 -17.58 -23.16
CA ALA A 195 5.02 -16.33 -22.93
C ALA A 195 5.53 -15.58 -21.69
N PHE A 196 5.93 -16.30 -20.63
CA PHE A 196 6.45 -15.72 -19.38
C PHE A 196 7.85 -15.12 -19.54
N GLU A 197 8.77 -15.80 -20.24
CA GLU A 197 10.18 -15.37 -20.36
C GLU A 197 10.44 -14.35 -21.49
N LYS A 198 9.59 -14.32 -22.53
CA LYS A 198 9.76 -13.42 -23.68
C LYS A 198 9.90 -11.93 -23.30
N PRO A 199 9.11 -11.36 -22.36
CA PRO A 199 9.29 -9.98 -21.91
C PRO A 199 10.64 -9.72 -21.23
N THR A 200 11.12 -10.68 -20.43
CA THR A 200 12.40 -10.58 -19.71
C THR A 200 13.58 -10.60 -20.67
N LEU A 201 13.56 -11.48 -21.68
CA LEU A 201 14.57 -11.49 -22.74
C LEU A 201 14.57 -10.22 -23.57
N THR A 202 13.38 -9.67 -23.84
CA THR A 202 13.25 -8.39 -24.55
C THR A 202 13.92 -7.26 -23.75
N LEU A 203 13.67 -7.21 -22.43
CA LEU A 203 14.26 -6.22 -21.52
C LEU A 203 15.79 -6.37 -21.39
N LEU A 204 16.29 -7.60 -21.25
CA LEU A 204 17.74 -7.87 -21.22
C LEU A 204 18.41 -7.47 -22.54
N ASN A 205 17.79 -7.76 -23.68
CA ASN A 205 18.31 -7.36 -24.99
C ASN A 205 18.30 -5.84 -25.16
N GLU A 206 17.25 -5.15 -24.70
CA GLU A 206 17.18 -3.70 -24.68
C GLU A 206 18.31 -3.11 -23.82
N ALA A 207 18.50 -3.62 -22.60
CA ALA A 207 19.56 -3.19 -21.70
C ALA A 207 20.98 -3.39 -22.29
N ARG A 208 21.20 -4.45 -23.07
CA ARG A 208 22.47 -4.71 -23.75
C ARG A 208 22.77 -3.70 -24.85
N ARG A 209 21.73 -3.12 -25.48
CA ARG A 209 21.88 -2.10 -26.54
C ARG A 209 22.23 -0.71 -26.00
N TYR A 210 21.99 -0.45 -24.71
CA TYR A 210 22.25 0.83 -24.04
C TYR A 210 23.25 0.64 -22.89
N PRO A 211 24.53 0.34 -23.18
CA PRO A 211 25.53 0.02 -22.16
C PRO A 211 25.75 1.14 -21.13
N GLU A 212 25.53 2.39 -21.51
CA GLU A 212 25.61 3.58 -20.66
C GLU A 212 24.46 3.68 -19.63
N ASN A 213 23.36 2.97 -19.83
CA ASN A 213 22.20 3.02 -18.95
C ASN A 213 22.30 1.98 -17.83
N LEU A 214 23.17 2.23 -16.84
CA LEU A 214 23.44 1.32 -15.72
C LEU A 214 22.17 0.90 -14.96
N ARG A 215 21.17 1.77 -14.85
CA ARG A 215 19.90 1.45 -14.19
C ARG A 215 19.04 0.49 -15.00
N LEU A 216 18.92 0.69 -16.32
CA LEU A 216 18.21 -0.25 -17.20
C LEU A 216 18.87 -1.63 -17.14
N ARG A 217 20.21 -1.67 -17.09
CA ARG A 217 20.98 -2.91 -16.91
C ARG A 217 20.70 -3.57 -15.57
N GLN A 218 20.81 -2.82 -14.47
CA GLN A 218 20.48 -3.32 -13.12
C GLN A 218 19.03 -3.80 -13.04
N GLU A 219 18.09 -3.07 -13.64
CA GLU A 219 16.68 -3.44 -13.66
C GLU A 219 16.43 -4.72 -14.44
N ALA A 220 17.02 -4.84 -15.64
CA ALA A 220 16.94 -6.04 -16.44
C ALA A 220 17.50 -7.25 -15.69
N CYS A 221 18.63 -7.09 -15.00
CA CYS A 221 19.24 -8.14 -14.18
C CYS A 221 18.34 -8.52 -12.98
N ASN A 222 17.77 -7.53 -12.28
CA ASN A 222 16.85 -7.77 -11.17
C ASN A 222 15.57 -8.52 -11.61
N VAL A 223 14.99 -8.14 -12.76
CA VAL A 223 13.82 -8.82 -13.33
C VAL A 223 14.17 -10.25 -13.73
N ALA A 224 15.32 -10.44 -14.37
CA ALA A 224 15.84 -11.75 -14.76
C ALA A 224 16.04 -12.67 -13.56
N ILE A 225 16.72 -12.21 -12.51
CA ILE A 225 16.92 -12.99 -11.29
C ILE A 225 15.58 -13.31 -10.62
N ARG A 226 14.66 -12.34 -10.50
CA ARG A 226 13.33 -12.59 -9.93
C ARG A 226 12.59 -13.71 -10.68
N ASN A 227 12.64 -13.69 -12.01
CA ASN A 227 12.03 -14.72 -12.83
C ASN A 227 12.70 -16.08 -12.62
N LEU A 228 14.04 -16.14 -12.59
CA LEU A 228 14.79 -17.37 -12.28
C LEU A 228 14.43 -17.93 -10.90
N TYR A 229 14.25 -17.09 -9.87
CA TYR A 229 13.76 -17.54 -8.56
C TYR A 229 12.34 -18.08 -8.63
N SER A 230 11.44 -17.45 -9.40
CA SER A 230 10.07 -17.96 -9.56
C SER A 230 10.09 -19.36 -10.17
N LEU A 231 10.89 -19.56 -11.22
CA LEU A 231 11.07 -20.86 -11.86
C LEU A 231 11.68 -21.89 -10.91
N PHE A 232 12.70 -21.49 -10.15
CA PHE A 232 13.33 -22.37 -9.15
C PHE A 232 12.36 -22.75 -8.03
N ALA A 233 11.55 -21.80 -7.55
CA ALA A 233 10.52 -22.06 -6.55
C ALA A 233 9.41 -22.96 -7.10
N ASP A 234 9.02 -22.80 -8.36
CA ASP A 234 8.04 -23.67 -9.03
C ASP A 234 8.52 -25.13 -9.10
N GLN A 235 9.81 -25.34 -9.39
CA GLN A 235 10.42 -26.67 -9.38
C GLN A 235 10.57 -27.25 -7.97
N PHE A 236 10.92 -26.45 -6.98
CA PHE A 236 11.14 -26.91 -5.60
C PHE A 236 9.84 -27.24 -4.87
N LEU A 237 8.76 -26.48 -5.14
CA LEU A 237 7.45 -26.66 -4.52
C LEU A 237 6.56 -27.68 -5.25
N GLY A 238 6.97 -28.14 -6.44
CA GLY A 238 6.24 -29.11 -7.27
C GLY A 238 6.49 -30.59 -6.96
N LYS A 239 6.56 -31.02 -5.69
CA LYS A 239 6.74 -32.45 -5.34
C LYS A 239 5.55 -33.31 -5.85
N LYS A 240 5.88 -34.56 -6.21
CA LYS A 240 5.14 -35.53 -7.05
C LYS A 240 3.74 -35.97 -6.56
N ASP A 241 3.40 -35.75 -5.28
CA ASP A 241 2.20 -36.33 -4.64
C ASP A 241 1.25 -35.31 -4.00
N PHE A 242 1.45 -34.02 -4.23
CA PHE A 242 0.63 -32.95 -3.65
C PHE A 242 0.03 -32.09 -4.75
N ASP A 243 -1.29 -31.88 -4.71
CA ASP A 243 -2.02 -31.04 -5.66
C ASP A 243 -1.35 -29.65 -5.76
N PRO A 244 -0.72 -29.33 -6.91
CA PRO A 244 -0.08 -28.04 -7.14
C PRO A 244 -1.03 -26.85 -7.03
N ASN A 245 -2.34 -27.05 -6.91
CA ASN A 245 -3.32 -25.99 -6.83
C ASN A 245 -3.63 -25.53 -5.38
N GLU A 246 -3.44 -26.37 -4.35
CA GLU A 246 -3.93 -26.06 -2.99
C GLU A 246 -2.92 -25.36 -2.07
N ARG A 247 -1.62 -25.68 -2.14
CA ARG A 247 -0.56 -25.02 -1.32
C ARG A 247 0.18 -23.88 -2.01
N ASN A 248 0.20 -23.85 -3.34
CA ASN A 248 1.23 -23.12 -4.08
C ASN A 248 1.12 -21.59 -4.09
N ARG A 249 -0.07 -20.99 -4.07
CA ARG A 249 -0.16 -19.55 -4.38
C ARG A 249 0.38 -18.66 -3.26
N ARG A 250 0.12 -19.03 -2.00
CA ARG A 250 0.50 -18.23 -0.82
C ARG A 250 1.99 -18.34 -0.51
N GLU A 251 2.55 -19.55 -0.54
CA GLU A 251 3.96 -19.80 -0.24
C GLU A 251 4.89 -19.31 -1.37
N LYS A 252 4.53 -19.54 -2.65
CA LYS A 252 5.23 -18.92 -3.79
C LYS A 252 5.22 -17.40 -3.69
N SER A 253 4.07 -16.82 -3.33
CA SER A 253 3.96 -15.38 -3.11
C SER A 253 4.86 -14.90 -1.96
N LEU A 254 5.00 -15.66 -0.87
CA LEU A 254 5.90 -15.32 0.24
C LEU A 254 7.38 -15.37 -0.15
N VAL A 255 7.81 -16.40 -0.90
CA VAL A 255 9.18 -16.53 -1.42
C VAL A 255 9.52 -15.39 -2.36
N ILE A 256 8.63 -15.13 -3.34
CA ILE A 256 8.79 -14.04 -4.32
C ILE A 256 8.79 -12.68 -3.60
N LYS A 257 7.93 -12.48 -2.59
CA LYS A 257 7.91 -11.25 -1.77
C LYS A 257 9.20 -11.08 -0.98
N ALA A 258 9.73 -12.13 -0.35
CA ALA A 258 10.99 -12.07 0.39
C ALA A 258 12.17 -11.69 -0.51
N PHE A 259 12.22 -12.23 -1.73
CA PHE A 259 13.26 -11.88 -2.70
C PHE A 259 13.12 -10.45 -3.24
N LEU A 260 11.90 -10.06 -3.65
CA LEU A 260 11.59 -8.68 -4.05
C LEU A 260 11.99 -7.68 -2.96
N PHE A 261 11.82 -8.07 -1.69
CA PHE A 261 12.19 -7.26 -0.54
C PHE A 261 13.71 -7.19 -0.31
N LYS A 262 14.45 -8.31 -0.46
CA LYS A 262 15.93 -8.33 -0.41
C LYS A 262 16.52 -7.44 -1.51
N ALA A 263 16.01 -7.57 -2.75
CA ALA A 263 16.42 -6.74 -3.89
C ALA A 263 16.03 -5.26 -3.70
N GLN A 264 14.82 -4.96 -3.20
CA GLN A 264 14.41 -3.58 -2.90
C GLN A 264 15.22 -2.95 -1.76
N ARG A 265 15.56 -3.70 -0.71
CA ARG A 265 16.36 -3.22 0.43
C ARG A 265 17.81 -2.92 0.04
N ASN A 266 18.35 -3.63 -0.94
CA ASN A 266 19.65 -3.31 -1.52
C ASN A 266 19.57 -2.07 -2.44
N ARG A 267 18.44 -1.87 -3.12
CA ARG A 267 18.16 -0.67 -3.95
C ARG A 267 17.91 0.61 -3.13
N THR A 268 17.32 0.52 -1.94
CA THR A 268 17.02 1.70 -1.09
C THR A 268 18.20 2.15 -0.23
N ARG A 269 19.30 1.39 -0.17
CA ARG A 269 20.48 1.73 0.64
C ARG A 269 21.46 2.70 -0.03
N PHE A 270 21.31 2.96 -1.32
CA PHE A 270 22.17 3.91 -2.03
C PHE A 270 21.33 4.65 -3.08
N TYR A 271 20.71 5.76 -2.69
CA TYR A 271 20.56 6.85 -3.65
C TYR A 271 21.94 7.50 -3.73
N ASP A 272 22.77 7.01 -4.63
CA ASP A 272 23.98 7.74 -5.03
C ASP A 272 23.50 9.05 -5.69
N ASP A 273 24.09 10.19 -5.35
CA ASP A 273 23.73 11.48 -5.97
C ASP A 273 23.89 11.44 -7.50
N ARG A 274 24.72 10.51 -8.02
CA ARG A 274 24.85 10.21 -9.45
C ARG A 274 23.58 9.64 -10.10
N GLU A 275 22.62 9.14 -9.33
CA GLU A 275 21.36 8.58 -9.82
C GLU A 275 20.23 9.61 -9.97
N ARG A 276 20.38 10.84 -9.43
CA ARG A 276 19.32 11.88 -9.49
C ARG A 276 18.96 12.28 -10.93
N GLY A 277 19.97 12.33 -11.81
CA GLY A 277 19.82 12.66 -13.22
C GLY A 277 19.47 11.47 -14.13
N VAL A 278 19.38 10.25 -13.58
CA VAL A 278 19.06 9.06 -14.36
C VAL A 278 17.54 8.97 -14.57
N LEU A 279 17.15 8.66 -15.80
CA LEU A 279 15.74 8.47 -16.16
C LEU A 279 15.07 7.41 -15.28
N VAL A 280 13.80 7.63 -14.93
CA VAL A 280 13.01 6.72 -14.12
C VAL A 280 12.80 5.38 -14.84
N GLY A 281 12.57 5.40 -16.16
CA GLY A 281 12.32 4.20 -16.97
C GLY A 281 10.88 3.69 -16.87
N ARG A 282 10.47 2.86 -17.85
CA ARG A 282 9.06 2.46 -18.06
C ARG A 282 8.45 1.69 -16.88
N TRP A 283 9.24 0.85 -16.21
CA TRP A 283 8.71 0.01 -15.12
C TRP A 283 8.54 0.81 -13.84
N ALA A 284 9.54 1.61 -13.46
CA ALA A 284 9.44 2.46 -12.27
C ALA A 284 8.41 3.58 -12.46
N ALA A 285 8.24 4.11 -13.68
CA ALA A 285 7.21 5.10 -13.98
C ALA A 285 5.79 4.59 -13.72
N LYS A 286 5.51 3.29 -13.96
CA LYS A 286 4.23 2.66 -13.61
C LYS A 286 3.99 2.54 -12.09
N ARG A 287 5.05 2.67 -11.30
CA ARG A 287 5.00 2.61 -9.82
C ARG A 287 5.08 4.00 -9.19
N GLU A 288 5.28 5.04 -9.99
CA GLU A 288 5.37 6.41 -9.50
C GLU A 288 3.97 6.98 -9.23
N ALA A 289 3.91 8.15 -8.57
CA ALA A 289 2.62 8.77 -8.30
C ALA A 289 1.87 9.14 -9.58
N THR A 290 0.56 8.86 -9.56
CA THR A 290 -0.48 9.42 -10.41
C THR A 290 -0.88 10.81 -9.93
N ASN A 291 -1.72 11.49 -10.73
CA ASN A 291 -2.23 12.84 -10.43
C ASN A 291 -1.14 13.91 -10.32
N LEU A 292 0.00 13.70 -10.98
CA LEU A 292 1.07 14.68 -11.09
C LEU A 292 0.90 15.57 -12.31
N VAL A 293 1.26 16.84 -12.16
CA VAL A 293 1.26 17.83 -13.23
C VAL A 293 2.62 18.53 -13.31
N ASP A 294 2.98 19.00 -14.49
CA ASP A 294 4.08 19.94 -14.63
C ASP A 294 3.61 21.32 -14.15
N PRO A 295 4.30 21.99 -13.20
CA PRO A 295 3.90 23.32 -12.74
C PRO A 295 3.77 24.35 -13.87
N SER A 296 4.54 24.21 -14.95
CA SER A 296 4.47 25.08 -16.12
C SER A 296 3.29 24.77 -17.06
N ARG A 297 2.68 23.58 -16.90
CA ARG A 297 1.58 23.03 -17.71
C ARG A 297 0.62 22.21 -16.85
N SER A 298 -0.09 22.90 -15.97
CA SER A 298 -0.98 22.28 -14.98
C SER A 298 -2.29 21.72 -15.55
N ASP A 299 -2.52 21.91 -16.86
CA ASP A 299 -3.73 21.47 -17.58
C ASP A 299 -3.70 19.99 -17.97
N ARG A 300 -2.54 19.32 -17.83
CA ARG A 300 -2.37 17.93 -18.23
C ARG A 300 -1.63 17.11 -17.20
N PHE A 301 -2.16 15.92 -16.91
CA PHE A 301 -1.48 14.92 -16.10
C PHE A 301 -0.25 14.35 -16.80
N VAL A 302 0.81 14.14 -16.02
CA VAL A 302 2.02 13.46 -16.46
C VAL A 302 1.81 11.94 -16.36
N GLY A 303 1.58 11.30 -17.49
CA GLY A 303 1.39 9.85 -17.57
C GLY A 303 2.69 9.04 -17.46
N PRO A 304 2.61 7.71 -17.24
CA PRO A 304 3.78 6.83 -17.11
C PRO A 304 4.75 6.90 -18.29
N GLU A 305 4.26 7.15 -19.49
CA GLU A 305 5.07 7.30 -20.71
C GLU A 305 5.94 8.55 -20.71
N ILE A 306 5.48 9.62 -20.05
CA ILE A 306 6.25 10.86 -19.84
C ILE A 306 7.18 10.67 -18.65
N LEU A 307 6.66 10.17 -17.51
CA LEU A 307 7.45 9.90 -16.30
C LEU A 307 8.67 9.01 -16.60
N ALA A 308 8.53 8.01 -17.47
CA ALA A 308 9.63 7.13 -17.85
C ALA A 308 10.83 7.85 -18.50
N LYS A 309 10.59 9.03 -19.07
CA LYS A 309 11.57 9.88 -19.74
C LYS A 309 12.08 11.02 -18.88
N LEU A 310 11.57 11.15 -17.65
CA LEU A 310 12.05 12.12 -16.68
C LEU A 310 13.05 11.46 -15.75
N SER A 311 14.02 12.23 -15.28
CA SER A 311 14.88 11.88 -14.16
C SER A 311 14.12 11.96 -12.82
N HIS A 312 14.68 11.36 -11.77
CA HIS A 312 14.10 11.46 -10.43
C HIS A 312 14.02 12.91 -9.94
N GLU A 313 15.02 13.73 -10.26
CA GLU A 313 15.02 15.15 -9.92
C GLU A 313 13.88 15.89 -10.63
N GLU A 314 13.67 15.64 -11.93
CA GLU A 314 12.57 16.24 -12.67
C GLU A 314 11.21 15.77 -12.15
N VAL A 315 11.05 14.48 -11.82
CA VAL A 315 9.83 13.95 -11.19
C VAL A 315 9.56 14.61 -9.83
N SER A 316 10.61 14.91 -9.05
CA SER A 316 10.47 15.60 -7.76
C SER A 316 9.98 17.05 -7.90
N ARG A 317 10.24 17.68 -9.05
CA ARG A 317 9.78 19.04 -9.36
C ARG A 317 8.35 19.10 -9.91
N LEU A 318 7.77 17.96 -10.29
CA LEU A 318 6.34 17.89 -10.61
C LEU A 318 5.51 18.23 -9.38
N ASP A 319 4.31 18.76 -9.58
CA ASP A 319 3.40 19.07 -8.48
C ASP A 319 2.21 18.11 -8.46
N ILE A 320 1.44 18.16 -7.37
CA ILE A 320 0.14 17.50 -7.28
C ILE A 320 -0.87 18.30 -8.11
N SER A 321 -1.83 17.60 -8.72
CA SER A 321 -2.93 18.24 -9.45
C SER A 321 -3.67 19.29 -8.60
N PRO A 322 -4.00 20.47 -9.17
CA PRO A 322 -4.87 21.45 -8.54
C PRO A 322 -6.27 20.90 -8.19
N THR A 323 -6.69 19.77 -8.77
CA THR A 323 -7.98 19.12 -8.50
C THR A 323 -7.91 17.99 -7.46
N ASN A 324 -6.73 17.66 -6.92
CA ASN A 324 -6.61 16.60 -5.92
C ASN A 324 -7.43 16.97 -4.66
N PRO A 325 -8.26 16.08 -4.10
CA PRO A 325 -9.17 16.43 -3.01
C PRO A 325 -8.50 16.63 -1.65
N MET A 326 -7.26 16.17 -1.48
CA MET A 326 -6.58 16.12 -0.19
C MET A 326 -5.54 17.23 0.00
N TRP A 327 -4.86 17.63 -1.08
CA TRP A 327 -3.65 18.47 -0.99
C TRP A 327 -3.68 19.72 -1.87
N HIS A 328 -3.07 20.79 -1.38
CA HIS A 328 -2.80 22.01 -2.14
C HIS A 328 -1.53 21.86 -2.99
N THR A 329 -1.46 22.58 -4.10
CA THR A 329 -0.22 22.68 -4.89
C THR A 329 0.81 23.51 -4.12
N HIS A 330 2.10 23.33 -4.43
CA HIS A 330 3.16 24.14 -3.83
C HIS A 330 2.97 25.64 -4.14
N GLU A 331 2.48 25.95 -5.34
CA GLU A 331 2.16 27.31 -5.72
C GLU A 331 1.08 27.91 -4.79
N VAL A 332 0.00 27.18 -4.52
CA VAL A 332 -1.05 27.64 -3.60
C VAL A 332 -0.48 27.84 -2.20
N MET A 333 0.31 26.88 -1.69
CA MET A 333 0.93 26.99 -0.36
C MET A 333 1.87 28.19 -0.24
N SER A 334 2.61 28.52 -1.29
CA SER A 334 3.51 29.70 -1.30
C SER A 334 2.75 31.04 -1.27
N LYS A 335 1.54 31.08 -1.84
CA LYS A 335 0.70 32.29 -1.94
C LYS A 335 -0.29 32.42 -0.79
N ARG A 336 -0.66 31.30 -0.16
CA ARG A 336 -1.65 31.22 0.93
C ARG A 336 -1.07 30.43 2.10
N PRO A 337 -0.10 31.00 2.84
CA PRO A 337 0.51 30.30 3.96
C PRO A 337 -0.45 30.08 5.14
N ASP A 338 -1.53 30.88 5.24
CA ASP A 338 -2.52 30.79 6.31
C ASP A 338 -3.79 30.06 5.87
N THR A 339 -3.65 28.76 5.63
CA THR A 339 -4.77 27.85 5.31
C THR A 339 -5.66 27.57 6.52
N TRP A 340 -5.18 27.79 7.75
CA TRP A 340 -5.99 27.62 8.97
C TRP A 340 -7.11 28.67 9.05
N SER A 341 -6.77 29.96 8.91
CA SER A 341 -7.77 31.03 8.94
C SER A 341 -8.75 30.98 7.77
N GLU A 342 -8.41 30.28 6.68
CA GLU A 342 -9.33 30.02 5.57
C GLU A 342 -10.47 29.09 6.00
N ILE A 343 -10.15 28.01 6.72
CA ILE A 343 -11.14 27.07 7.26
C ILE A 343 -12.00 27.76 8.33
N GLU A 344 -11.39 28.52 9.23
CA GLU A 344 -12.13 29.29 10.25
C GLU A 344 -13.15 30.23 9.61
N ARG A 345 -12.70 31.09 8.69
CA ARG A 345 -13.59 32.05 8.00
C ARG A 345 -14.69 31.36 7.21
N PHE A 346 -14.40 30.21 6.61
CA PHE A 346 -15.40 29.41 5.91
C PHE A 346 -16.51 28.96 6.87
N VAL A 347 -16.14 28.32 7.98
CA VAL A 347 -17.09 27.85 8.99
C VAL A 347 -17.87 29.03 9.59
N GLU A 348 -17.16 30.08 10.01
CA GLU A 348 -17.76 31.28 10.61
C GLU A 348 -18.80 31.92 9.68
N LYS A 349 -18.50 32.00 8.39
CA LYS A 349 -19.43 32.49 7.37
C LYS A 349 -20.67 31.60 7.26
N LYS A 350 -20.50 30.28 7.21
CA LYS A 350 -21.63 29.34 7.06
C LYS A 350 -22.55 29.36 8.29
N VAL A 351 -21.98 29.36 9.49
CA VAL A 351 -22.74 29.46 10.74
C VAL A 351 -23.45 30.82 10.84
N THR A 352 -22.79 31.91 10.45
CA THR A 352 -23.41 33.24 10.37
C THR A 352 -24.63 33.24 9.45
N GLN A 353 -24.51 32.65 8.25
CA GLN A 353 -25.62 32.55 7.30
C GLN A 353 -26.78 31.72 7.86
N GLU A 354 -26.49 30.60 8.52
CA GLU A 354 -27.51 29.76 9.15
C GLU A 354 -28.26 30.53 10.25
N LEU A 355 -27.55 31.22 11.15
CA LEU A 355 -28.15 32.01 12.22
C LEU A 355 -28.98 33.17 11.68
N LEU A 356 -28.49 33.91 10.68
CA LEU A 356 -29.23 35.01 10.03
C LEU A 356 -30.39 34.53 9.15
N SER A 357 -30.46 33.25 8.78
CA SER A 357 -31.64 32.69 8.11
C SER A 357 -32.85 32.61 9.05
N LYS A 358 -32.61 32.54 10.37
CA LYS A 358 -33.65 32.51 11.40
C LYS A 358 -34.20 33.93 11.59
N LYS A 359 -35.43 34.18 11.10
CA LYS A 359 -36.07 35.52 11.07
C LYS A 359 -36.04 36.24 12.42
N SER A 360 -36.23 35.53 13.53
CA SER A 360 -36.17 36.10 14.88
C SER A 360 -34.76 36.59 15.23
N PHE A 361 -33.73 35.78 14.95
CA PHE A 361 -32.35 36.12 15.24
C PHE A 361 -31.87 37.31 14.38
N ARG A 362 -32.15 37.28 13.07
CA ARG A 362 -31.81 38.38 12.15
C ARG A 362 -32.48 39.70 12.52
N LYS A 363 -33.71 39.67 13.04
CA LYS A 363 -34.41 40.88 13.48
C LYS A 363 -33.69 41.53 14.65
N ASP A 364 -33.21 40.72 15.60
CA ASP A 364 -32.55 41.20 16.81
C ASP A 364 -31.07 41.59 16.54
N TYR A 365 -30.41 40.91 15.60
CA TYR A 365 -28.99 41.07 15.29
C TYR A 365 -28.72 41.02 13.76
N PRO A 366 -29.10 42.08 13.00
CA PRO A 366 -29.02 42.06 11.53
C PRO A 366 -27.58 42.01 10.99
N ASP A 367 -26.63 42.58 11.72
CA ASP A 367 -25.21 42.67 11.35
C ASP A 367 -24.33 41.64 12.09
N PHE A 368 -24.95 40.59 12.61
CA PHE A 368 -24.24 39.55 13.37
C PHE A 368 -23.19 38.84 12.52
N SER A 369 -22.03 38.59 13.12
CA SER A 369 -20.98 37.74 12.57
C SER A 369 -20.50 36.77 13.65
N TYR A 370 -20.64 35.49 13.37
CA TYR A 370 -20.15 34.43 14.26
C TYR A 370 -18.63 34.39 14.24
N SER A 371 -18.00 34.22 15.41
CA SER A 371 -16.56 33.99 15.54
C SER A 371 -16.28 32.77 16.39
N LEU A 372 -15.50 31.82 15.86
CA LEU A 372 -15.05 30.62 16.56
C LEU A 372 -14.23 30.97 17.80
N SER A 373 -13.38 32.00 17.69
CA SER A 373 -12.55 32.46 18.81
C SER A 373 -13.39 33.01 19.97
N ALA A 374 -14.52 33.64 19.68
CA ALA A 374 -15.43 34.13 20.71
C ALA A 374 -16.32 33.01 21.25
N ALA A 375 -16.91 32.20 20.35
CA ALA A 375 -17.84 31.13 20.68
C ALA A 375 -17.24 30.07 21.61
N ARG A 376 -15.96 29.71 21.42
CA ARG A 376 -15.29 28.69 22.23
C ARG A 376 -14.99 29.10 23.68
N ARG A 377 -15.17 30.38 24.03
CA ARG A 377 -14.84 30.90 25.37
C ARG A 377 -15.80 30.41 26.45
N VAL A 378 -17.08 30.25 26.11
CA VAL A 378 -18.12 29.81 27.05
C VAL A 378 -18.91 28.69 26.41
N LEU A 379 -18.71 27.48 26.93
CA LEU A 379 -19.31 26.25 26.45
C LEU A 379 -20.29 25.69 27.48
N PHE A 380 -21.31 25.02 27.00
CA PHE A 380 -22.40 24.45 27.78
C PHE A 380 -22.38 22.94 27.62
N TRP A 381 -22.31 22.23 28.74
CA TRP A 381 -22.30 20.77 28.74
C TRP A 381 -23.57 20.18 28.10
N ASP A 382 -23.40 19.15 27.27
CA ASP A 382 -24.49 18.38 26.67
C ASP A 382 -24.47 16.92 27.14
N ASP A 383 -23.41 16.17 26.84
CA ASP A 383 -23.32 14.74 27.17
C ASP A 383 -21.87 14.25 27.31
N ILE A 384 -21.65 13.12 27.98
CA ILE A 384 -20.35 12.44 28.03
C ILE A 384 -20.24 11.44 26.86
N LYS A 385 -19.11 11.45 26.13
CA LYS A 385 -18.88 10.44 25.09
C LYS A 385 -18.36 9.15 25.72
N VAL A 386 -19.21 8.13 25.76
CA VAL A 386 -18.86 6.81 26.32
C VAL A 386 -18.15 5.87 25.33
N THR A 387 -18.11 6.20 24.05
CA THR A 387 -17.62 5.34 22.96
C THR A 387 -16.26 5.73 22.38
N ALA A 388 -15.62 6.80 22.86
CA ALA A 388 -14.38 7.33 22.30
C ALA A 388 -13.11 6.54 22.71
N THR A 389 -11.94 7.02 22.29
CA THR A 389 -10.61 6.50 22.67
C THR A 389 -9.96 7.25 23.84
N SER A 390 -10.47 8.44 24.17
CA SER A 390 -9.96 9.31 25.24
C SER A 390 -11.12 10.03 25.96
N PRO A 391 -10.90 10.59 27.17
CA PRO A 391 -11.91 11.36 27.89
C PRO A 391 -12.37 12.58 27.09
N LYS A 392 -13.63 12.57 26.66
CA LYS A 392 -14.24 13.68 25.93
C LYS A 392 -15.74 13.81 26.19
N ALA A 393 -16.26 15.01 26.03
CA ALA A 393 -17.66 15.34 26.20
C ALA A 393 -18.17 16.21 25.04
N ASP A 394 -19.45 16.04 24.71
CA ASP A 394 -20.14 16.95 23.80
C ASP A 394 -20.55 18.19 24.57
N VAL A 395 -20.28 19.34 23.97
CA VAL A 395 -20.62 20.65 24.52
C VAL A 395 -21.19 21.51 23.40
N ARG A 396 -21.85 22.59 23.77
CA ARG A 396 -22.41 23.56 22.82
C ARG A 396 -21.96 24.96 23.16
N ASP A 397 -21.89 25.85 22.19
CA ASP A 397 -21.65 27.26 22.46
C ASP A 397 -22.95 28.03 22.75
N SER A 398 -22.84 29.35 22.91
CA SER A 398 -23.97 30.26 23.15
C SER A 398 -24.92 30.44 21.96
N PHE A 399 -24.60 29.87 20.81
CA PHE A 399 -25.39 29.89 19.58
C PHE A 399 -25.88 28.49 19.19
N ASP A 400 -25.81 27.55 20.14
CA ASP A 400 -26.25 26.16 20.00
C ASP A 400 -25.46 25.35 18.95
N GLN A 401 -24.25 25.79 18.58
CA GLN A 401 -23.36 25.00 17.72
C GLN A 401 -22.67 23.91 18.54
N GLU A 402 -22.48 22.73 17.95
CA GLU A 402 -21.83 21.60 18.61
C GLU A 402 -20.30 21.76 18.64
N TRP A 403 -19.72 21.39 19.77
CA TRP A 403 -18.29 21.32 20.02
C TRP A 403 -17.99 20.04 20.80
N LYS A 404 -16.74 19.62 20.81
CA LYS A 404 -16.24 18.62 21.75
C LYS A 404 -15.22 19.24 22.66
N ILE A 405 -15.25 18.89 23.94
CA ILE A 405 -14.15 19.16 24.87
C ILE A 405 -13.40 17.85 25.14
N LYS A 406 -12.07 17.88 25.05
CA LYS A 406 -11.16 16.74 25.26
C LYS A 406 -10.15 17.09 26.35
N TRP A 407 -9.70 16.08 27.10
CA TRP A 407 -8.68 16.20 28.14
C TRP A 407 -7.57 15.16 27.97
N GLY A 408 -6.44 15.37 28.66
CA GLY A 408 -5.28 14.48 28.61
C GLY A 408 -4.33 14.78 27.45
N GLU A 409 -3.59 13.76 27.00
CA GLU A 409 -2.49 13.91 26.03
C GLU A 409 -2.92 14.55 24.69
N GLU A 410 -4.15 14.31 24.25
CA GLU A 410 -4.68 14.85 22.99
C GLU A 410 -4.80 16.38 23.04
N SER A 411 -4.99 16.97 24.23
CA SER A 411 -5.35 18.38 24.39
C SER A 411 -4.32 19.37 23.83
N VAL A 412 -3.05 18.96 23.75
CA VAL A 412 -1.98 19.79 23.19
C VAL A 412 -1.51 19.27 21.83
N VAL A 413 -1.50 17.95 21.64
CA VAL A 413 -0.90 17.33 20.45
C VAL A 413 -1.75 17.52 19.20
N GLU A 414 -3.05 17.28 19.29
CA GLU A 414 -3.94 17.29 18.12
C GLU A 414 -4.08 18.70 17.48
N PRO A 415 -4.19 19.82 18.23
CA PRO A 415 -4.23 21.15 17.62
C PRO A 415 -2.94 21.48 16.87
N VAL A 416 -1.80 21.01 17.39
CA VAL A 416 -0.50 21.17 16.73
C VAL A 416 -0.42 20.30 15.48
N ALA A 417 -0.81 19.03 15.57
CA ALA A 417 -0.80 18.09 14.45
C ALA A 417 -1.71 18.57 13.29
N ASN A 418 -2.92 19.03 13.59
CA ASN A 418 -3.85 19.58 12.59
C ASN A 418 -3.25 20.80 11.87
N ARG A 419 -2.64 21.73 12.62
CA ARG A 419 -1.95 22.88 12.03
C ARG A 419 -0.74 22.48 11.18
N LEU A 420 0.08 21.54 11.65
CA LEU A 420 1.22 21.04 10.89
C LEU A 420 0.80 20.36 9.58
N ARG A 421 -0.31 19.60 9.58
CA ARG A 421 -0.88 18.99 8.37
C ARG A 421 -1.30 20.04 7.35
N LEU A 422 -1.99 21.09 7.79
CA LEU A 422 -2.35 22.21 6.92
C LEU A 422 -1.11 22.93 6.37
N LEU A 423 -0.10 23.18 7.20
CA LEU A 423 1.16 23.78 6.78
C LEU A 423 1.95 22.90 5.81
N ALA A 424 1.82 21.57 5.90
CA ALA A 424 2.41 20.63 4.95
C ALA A 424 1.68 20.62 3.60
N GLY A 425 0.44 21.11 3.55
CA GLY A 425 -0.35 21.27 2.34
C GLY A 425 -1.69 20.53 2.33
N SER A 426 -2.12 19.93 3.44
CA SER A 426 -3.49 19.40 3.53
C SER A 426 -4.52 20.51 3.31
N ARG A 427 -5.59 20.23 2.55
CA ARG A 427 -6.66 21.22 2.26
C ARG A 427 -7.58 21.49 3.43
N PHE A 428 -7.73 20.49 4.30
CA PHE A 428 -8.68 20.52 5.39
C PHE A 428 -8.13 19.76 6.59
N SER A 429 -8.57 20.14 7.78
CA SER A 429 -8.27 19.49 9.05
C SER A 429 -9.31 19.91 10.09
N ASP A 430 -9.45 19.18 11.19
CA ASP A 430 -10.39 19.56 12.24
C ASP A 430 -9.92 20.83 12.97
N LEU A 431 -10.88 21.70 13.26
CA LEU A 431 -10.63 22.95 13.98
C LEU A 431 -10.56 22.68 15.49
N CYS A 432 -9.35 22.35 15.94
CA CYS A 432 -9.02 22.07 17.33
C CYS A 432 -8.25 23.22 17.98
N TYR A 433 -8.58 23.54 19.23
CA TYR A 433 -8.00 24.65 19.99
C TYR A 433 -7.64 24.21 21.40
N ALA A 434 -6.38 24.35 21.78
CA ALA A 434 -5.93 24.12 23.15
C ALA A 434 -6.23 25.33 24.04
N ASP A 435 -6.66 25.07 25.28
CA ASP A 435 -6.58 26.02 26.39
C ASP A 435 -5.53 25.52 27.38
N ILE A 436 -4.50 26.33 27.56
CA ILE A 436 -3.38 26.07 28.46
C ILE A 436 -3.44 27.16 29.52
N CYS A 437 -3.40 26.76 30.80
CA CYS A 437 -3.51 27.62 31.98
C CYS A 437 -4.93 28.14 32.30
N GLY A 438 -5.98 27.55 31.75
CA GLY A 438 -7.37 27.81 32.15
C GLY A 438 -7.87 29.23 31.97
N SER A 439 -7.26 29.95 31.04
CA SER A 439 -7.62 31.32 30.70
C SER A 439 -8.72 31.40 29.65
N SER A 440 -9.00 30.32 28.91
CA SER A 440 -9.67 30.44 27.61
C SER A 440 -11.01 29.74 27.53
N HIS A 441 -11.18 28.56 28.15
CA HIS A 441 -12.41 27.76 28.06
C HIS A 441 -13.14 27.70 29.41
N LEU A 442 -14.36 28.25 29.44
CA LEU A 442 -15.29 28.12 30.55
C LEU A 442 -16.38 27.09 30.20
N LEU A 443 -16.54 26.07 31.03
CA LEU A 443 -17.61 25.09 30.92
C LEU A 443 -18.74 25.41 31.91
N ILE A 444 -19.98 25.42 31.44
CA ILE A 444 -21.18 25.60 32.26
C ILE A 444 -21.99 24.29 32.26
N LEU A 445 -22.16 23.72 33.45
CA LEU A 445 -22.92 22.48 33.66
C LEU A 445 -24.42 22.69 33.49
N PRO A 446 -25.21 21.68 33.02
CA PRO A 446 -26.63 21.78 32.74
C PRO A 446 -27.46 22.33 33.90
N SER A 447 -28.62 22.90 33.57
CA SER A 447 -29.67 23.19 34.54
C SER A 447 -30.52 21.94 34.84
N ALA A 448 -31.21 21.95 35.98
CA ALA A 448 -32.15 20.87 36.34
C ALA A 448 -33.21 20.63 35.26
N LEU A 449 -33.70 21.70 34.62
CA LEU A 449 -34.65 21.61 33.50
C LEU A 449 -34.04 20.93 32.26
N GLN A 450 -32.79 21.24 31.91
CA GLN A 450 -32.12 20.58 30.79
C GLN A 450 -31.96 19.08 31.04
N ARG A 451 -31.55 18.70 32.27
CA ARG A 451 -31.47 17.29 32.67
C ARG A 451 -32.82 16.59 32.59
N SER A 452 -33.91 17.21 33.07
CA SER A 452 -35.24 16.59 33.01
C SER A 452 -35.76 16.42 31.58
N MET A 453 -35.38 17.31 30.66
CA MET A 453 -35.74 17.21 29.24
C MET A 453 -34.90 16.19 28.46
N ASN A 454 -33.75 15.76 29.00
CA ASN A 454 -32.82 14.85 28.32
C ASN A 454 -32.45 13.66 29.24
N PRO A 455 -33.42 12.78 29.58
CA PRO A 455 -33.21 11.72 30.55
C PRO A 455 -32.16 10.67 30.13
N ASN A 456 -31.83 10.61 28.83
CA ASN A 456 -30.88 9.65 28.28
C ASN A 456 -29.43 10.18 28.22
N LYS A 457 -29.21 11.46 28.53
CA LYS A 457 -27.88 12.10 28.52
C LYS A 457 -27.32 12.19 29.93
N VAL A 458 -26.01 12.08 30.06
CA VAL A 458 -25.31 12.26 31.34
C VAL A 458 -25.12 13.74 31.58
N MET A 459 -25.98 14.32 32.44
CA MET A 459 -26.06 15.77 32.68
C MET A 459 -25.78 16.12 34.16
N PRO A 460 -24.51 16.24 34.57
CA PRO A 460 -24.13 16.57 35.95
C PRO A 460 -24.47 18.03 36.27
N LEU A 461 -25.10 18.31 37.41
CA LEU A 461 -25.52 19.66 37.81
C LEU A 461 -24.47 20.38 38.67
N THR A 462 -23.64 19.61 39.37
CA THR A 462 -22.64 20.11 40.32
C THR A 462 -21.25 19.59 39.98
N LYS A 463 -20.19 20.23 40.52
CA LYS A 463 -18.81 19.75 40.38
C LYS A 463 -18.68 18.31 40.87
N SER A 464 -19.25 17.97 42.03
CA SER A 464 -19.16 16.62 42.60
C SER A 464 -19.86 15.58 41.72
N GLU A 465 -21.00 15.92 41.13
CA GLU A 465 -21.64 15.05 40.12
C GLU A 465 -20.75 14.90 38.89
N PHE A 466 -20.20 16.00 38.35
CA PHE A 466 -19.31 15.98 37.20
C PHE A 466 -18.11 15.05 37.42
N LEU A 467 -17.41 15.18 38.56
CA LEU A 467 -16.28 14.30 38.90
C LEU A 467 -16.69 12.84 38.98
N ARG A 468 -17.84 12.56 39.59
CA ARG A 468 -18.37 11.19 39.71
C ARG A 468 -18.68 10.61 38.34
N GLU A 469 -19.37 11.35 37.46
CA GLU A 469 -19.71 10.87 36.12
C GLU A 469 -18.46 10.66 35.24
N MET A 470 -17.47 11.57 35.33
CA MET A 470 -16.19 11.40 34.62
C MET A 470 -15.39 10.19 35.14
N SER A 471 -15.38 9.96 36.46
CA SER A 471 -14.73 8.79 37.06
C SER A 471 -15.49 7.49 36.80
N ALA A 472 -16.82 7.54 36.66
CA ALA A 472 -17.64 6.37 36.30
C ALA A 472 -17.63 6.08 34.80
N SER A 473 -17.12 7.00 33.97
CA SER A 473 -16.98 6.81 32.53
C SER A 473 -16.05 5.62 32.21
N ARG A 474 -16.13 5.12 30.98
CA ARG A 474 -15.29 4.02 30.47
C ARG A 474 -13.78 4.25 30.68
N TYR A 475 -13.34 5.50 30.77
CA TYR A 475 -11.92 5.87 30.95
C TYR A 475 -11.48 5.92 32.40
N ASN A 476 -12.39 5.81 33.38
CA ASN A 476 -12.11 6.04 34.79
C ASN A 476 -11.36 7.38 35.00
N PHE A 477 -11.81 8.43 34.32
CA PHE A 477 -11.05 9.67 34.21
C PHE A 477 -11.22 10.51 35.46
N ASN A 478 -10.12 10.67 36.21
CA ASN A 478 -10.07 11.62 37.31
C ASN A 478 -9.87 13.04 36.77
N ALA A 479 -10.95 13.80 36.63
CA ALA A 479 -10.93 15.17 36.13
C ALA A 479 -10.43 16.20 37.16
N GLU A 480 -10.34 15.88 38.46
CA GLU A 480 -10.01 16.85 39.52
C GLU A 480 -8.65 17.55 39.30
N PRO A 481 -7.55 16.87 38.93
CA PRO A 481 -6.26 17.53 38.69
C PRO A 481 -6.31 18.53 37.53
N PHE A 482 -7.23 18.33 36.58
CA PHE A 482 -7.40 19.16 35.41
C PHE A 482 -8.27 20.38 35.71
N ILE A 483 -8.94 20.47 36.85
CA ILE A 483 -9.75 21.64 37.20
C ILE A 483 -8.82 22.73 37.76
N HIS A 484 -8.87 23.91 37.13
CA HIS A 484 -8.17 25.11 37.60
C HIS A 484 -9.01 25.83 38.66
N SER A 485 -10.27 26.11 38.34
CA SER A 485 -11.21 26.77 39.23
C SER A 485 -12.65 26.39 38.89
N SER A 486 -13.55 26.54 39.86
CA SER A 486 -14.96 26.21 39.70
C SER A 486 -15.80 26.95 40.72
N GLY A 487 -17.08 27.13 40.45
CA GLY A 487 -18.01 27.74 41.39
C GLY A 487 -19.44 27.75 40.88
N VAL A 488 -20.28 28.54 41.53
CA VAL A 488 -21.65 28.81 41.10
C VAL A 488 -21.73 30.23 40.56
N ILE A 489 -22.45 30.42 39.46
CA ILE A 489 -22.71 31.73 38.90
C ILE A 489 -23.73 32.44 39.80
N THR A 490 -23.35 33.59 40.36
CA THR A 490 -24.20 34.44 41.19
C THR A 490 -24.40 35.78 40.51
N GLU A 491 -25.37 36.58 40.96
CA GLU A 491 -25.57 37.93 40.42
C GLU A 491 -24.31 38.81 40.59
N SER A 492 -23.58 38.63 41.70
CA SER A 492 -22.38 39.40 42.03
C SER A 492 -21.14 39.04 41.21
N ASN A 493 -21.03 37.80 40.69
CA ASN A 493 -19.85 37.35 39.94
C ASN A 493 -20.10 37.14 38.45
N ALA A 494 -21.36 37.20 38.00
CA ALA A 494 -21.72 36.80 36.64
C ALA A 494 -21.05 37.63 35.55
N ASP A 495 -20.80 38.93 35.76
CA ASP A 495 -20.08 39.77 34.79
C ASP A 495 -18.62 39.35 34.62
N GLU A 496 -17.95 38.97 35.71
CA GLU A 496 -16.57 38.51 35.69
C GLU A 496 -16.45 37.11 35.07
N ILE A 497 -17.28 36.16 35.54
CA ILE A 497 -17.22 34.77 35.07
C ILE A 497 -17.63 34.66 33.61
N LEU A 498 -18.67 35.39 33.18
CA LEU A 498 -19.22 35.34 31.84
C LEU A 498 -18.71 36.47 30.93
N ALA A 499 -17.57 37.08 31.24
CA ALA A 499 -16.98 38.15 30.42
C ALA A 499 -16.74 37.73 28.96
N GLY A 500 -16.58 36.42 28.71
CA GLY A 500 -16.44 35.85 27.36
C GLY A 500 -17.74 35.51 26.65
N LEU A 501 -18.91 35.67 27.29
CA LEU A 501 -20.22 35.35 26.71
C LEU A 501 -20.68 36.48 25.77
N PRO A 502 -20.98 36.19 24.49
CA PRO A 502 -21.51 37.19 23.56
C PRO A 502 -22.85 37.77 24.01
N LEU A 503 -23.09 39.05 23.71
CA LEU A 503 -24.37 39.73 24.01
C LEU A 503 -25.53 39.14 23.19
N GLU A 504 -25.20 38.60 22.02
CA GLU A 504 -26.08 38.00 21.03
C GLU A 504 -26.44 36.54 21.36
N ALA A 505 -25.98 36.02 22.50
CA ALA A 505 -26.27 34.66 22.95
C ALA A 505 -27.76 34.33 22.87
N MET A 506 -28.07 33.12 22.36
CA MET A 506 -29.45 32.67 22.24
C MET A 506 -30.13 32.64 23.60
N LYS A 507 -31.45 32.80 23.60
CA LYS A 507 -32.27 32.94 24.82
C LYS A 507 -31.92 31.95 25.95
N PRO A 508 -31.69 30.64 25.71
CA PRO A 508 -31.32 29.68 26.76
C PRO A 508 -29.98 29.99 27.46
N PHE A 509 -29.05 30.66 26.77
CA PHE A 509 -27.69 30.91 27.20
C PHE A 509 -27.45 32.33 27.71
N ARG A 510 -28.48 33.17 27.78
CA ARG A 510 -28.36 34.55 28.29
C ARG A 510 -28.01 34.55 29.77
N LYS A 511 -27.11 35.47 30.18
CA LYS A 511 -26.62 35.68 31.57
C LYS A 511 -27.66 35.41 32.67
N LYS A 512 -28.84 36.03 32.59
CA LYS A 512 -29.90 35.89 33.60
C LYS A 512 -30.37 34.43 33.83
N ARG A 513 -30.29 33.58 32.82
CA ARG A 513 -30.66 32.15 32.89
C ARG A 513 -29.51 31.25 33.36
N LEU A 514 -28.31 31.81 33.49
CA LEU A 514 -27.12 31.08 33.90
C LEU A 514 -26.84 31.24 35.41
N ILE A 515 -27.45 32.23 36.06
CA ILE A 515 -27.41 32.39 37.52
C ILE A 515 -27.89 31.08 38.19
N GLY A 516 -27.12 30.62 39.18
CA GLY A 516 -27.33 29.37 39.90
C GLY A 516 -26.70 28.13 39.26
N ARG A 517 -26.14 28.23 38.05
CA ARG A 517 -25.46 27.09 37.40
C ARG A 517 -24.01 26.96 37.87
N THR A 518 -23.50 25.74 37.86
CA THR A 518 -22.09 25.45 38.15
C THR A 518 -21.23 25.77 36.92
N TRP A 519 -20.11 26.43 37.15
CA TRP A 519 -19.08 26.67 36.13
C TRP A 519 -17.76 26.00 36.51
N ILE A 520 -16.99 25.60 35.50
CA ILE A 520 -15.68 24.94 35.64
C ILE A 520 -14.72 25.53 34.60
N ARG A 521 -13.50 25.85 35.03
CA ARG A 521 -12.35 26.14 34.17
C ARG A 521 -11.30 25.05 34.35
N PHE A 522 -10.68 24.64 33.26
CA PHE A 522 -9.68 23.57 33.26
C PHE A 522 -8.27 24.13 33.15
N ARG A 523 -7.27 23.55 33.82
CA ARG A 523 -5.86 23.88 33.66
C ARG A 523 -5.39 23.61 32.24
N GLU A 524 -5.86 22.49 31.69
CA GLU A 524 -5.66 22.09 30.32
C GLU A 524 -6.93 21.44 29.79
N SER A 525 -7.30 21.84 28.58
CA SER A 525 -8.37 21.21 27.81
C SER A 525 -8.16 21.56 26.36
N MET A 526 -8.82 20.83 25.48
CA MET A 526 -8.95 21.23 24.09
C MET A 526 -10.41 21.21 23.70
N VAL A 527 -10.77 22.12 22.80
CA VAL A 527 -12.07 22.12 22.17
C VAL A 527 -11.93 21.93 20.67
N GLU A 528 -12.75 21.06 20.13
CA GLU A 528 -12.86 20.78 18.71
C GLU A 528 -14.23 21.27 18.24
N ALA A 529 -14.24 22.15 17.25
CA ALA A 529 -15.48 22.63 16.68
C ALA A 529 -16.12 21.55 15.80
N LYS A 530 -17.41 21.25 16.01
CA LYS A 530 -18.20 20.39 15.12
C LYS A 530 -19.00 21.27 14.17
N HIS A 531 -19.14 20.78 12.94
CA HIS A 531 -19.62 21.60 11.85
C HIS A 531 -20.71 20.84 11.10
N ASP A 532 -21.97 21.09 11.46
CA ASP A 532 -23.13 20.54 10.74
C ASP A 532 -23.19 21.04 9.29
N VAL A 533 -22.49 22.14 8.99
CA VAL A 533 -22.32 22.71 7.65
C VAL A 533 -21.38 21.88 6.75
N ILE A 534 -20.70 20.88 7.31
CA ILE A 534 -19.82 19.96 6.60
C ILE A 534 -20.52 18.62 6.51
N ASN A 535 -20.90 18.22 5.30
CA ASN A 535 -21.51 16.92 5.07
C ASN A 535 -20.41 15.85 5.06
N SER A 536 -20.38 14.99 6.08
CA SER A 536 -19.50 13.82 6.10
C SER A 536 -19.98 12.78 5.10
N GLY A 537 -19.11 12.26 4.24
CA GLY A 537 -19.39 11.06 3.45
C GLY A 537 -18.59 9.85 3.88
N GLY A 538 -18.04 9.87 5.09
CA GLY A 538 -17.51 8.67 5.74
C GLY A 538 -16.02 8.43 5.50
N PRO A 539 -15.55 7.21 5.82
CA PRO A 539 -14.14 6.86 5.72
C PRO A 539 -13.69 6.69 4.26
N VAL A 540 -12.44 7.06 3.97
CA VAL A 540 -11.79 6.88 2.66
C VAL A 540 -10.73 5.78 2.80
N SER A 541 -10.72 4.83 1.87
CA SER A 541 -9.69 3.79 1.89
C SER A 541 -8.32 4.40 1.58
N THR A 542 -7.35 4.05 2.42
CA THR A 542 -5.95 4.38 2.22
C THR A 542 -5.13 3.15 1.92
N ASP A 543 -5.74 2.16 1.25
CA ASP A 543 -5.04 0.94 0.83
C ASP A 543 -3.68 1.33 0.24
N SER A 544 -2.65 0.64 0.74
CA SER A 544 -1.28 0.68 0.24
C SER A 544 -1.17 0.74 -1.28
N ALA A 545 -2.06 0.10 -2.04
CA ALA A 545 -2.06 0.17 -3.50
C ALA A 545 -2.45 1.56 -4.05
N VAL A 546 -3.41 2.23 -3.42
CA VAL A 546 -3.84 3.60 -3.73
C VAL A 546 -2.81 4.59 -3.20
N ALA A 547 -2.39 4.44 -1.94
CA ALA A 547 -1.36 5.28 -1.32
C ALA A 547 -0.03 5.21 -2.07
N ALA A 548 0.39 4.04 -2.57
CA ALA A 548 1.61 3.93 -3.37
C ALA A 548 1.56 4.76 -4.66
N ARG A 549 0.36 5.06 -5.16
CA ARG A 549 0.13 5.77 -6.42
C ARG A 549 -0.34 7.20 -6.23
N ASP A 550 -0.76 7.67 -5.06
CA ASP A 550 -1.12 9.08 -4.86
C ASP A 550 -0.07 9.84 -4.05
N ARG A 551 0.55 10.87 -4.64
CA ARG A 551 1.56 11.68 -3.95
C ARG A 551 0.99 12.44 -2.74
N ALA A 552 -0.25 12.93 -2.83
CA ALA A 552 -0.92 13.60 -1.71
C ALA A 552 -1.06 12.67 -0.52
N LEU A 553 -1.55 11.44 -0.77
CA LEU A 553 -1.73 10.46 0.29
C LEU A 553 -0.39 9.99 0.86
N ARG A 554 0.66 9.81 0.03
CA ARG A 554 2.03 9.54 0.53
C ARG A 554 2.54 10.66 1.43
N GLN A 555 2.35 11.91 1.05
CA GLN A 555 2.76 13.06 1.86
C GLN A 555 1.99 13.12 3.18
N ALA A 556 0.67 12.90 3.15
CA ALA A 556 -0.16 12.80 4.36
C ALA A 556 0.37 11.72 5.31
N MET A 557 0.71 10.54 4.79
CA MET A 557 1.27 9.43 5.57
C MET A 557 2.65 9.74 6.13
N VAL A 558 3.52 10.38 5.35
CA VAL A 558 4.84 10.82 5.82
C VAL A 558 4.70 11.80 6.98
N VAL A 559 3.78 12.77 6.90
CA VAL A 559 3.50 13.69 8.00
C VAL A 559 3.00 12.92 9.22
N SER A 560 2.04 12.01 9.04
CA SER A 560 1.53 11.18 10.15
C SER A 560 2.63 10.35 10.81
N PHE A 561 3.54 9.75 10.04
CA PHE A 561 4.65 8.96 10.58
C PHE A 561 5.71 9.84 11.24
N TRP A 562 5.96 11.03 10.69
CA TRP A 562 6.90 11.99 11.28
C TRP A 562 6.41 12.50 12.63
N THR A 563 5.11 12.79 12.77
CA THR A 563 4.52 13.10 14.08
C THR A 563 4.39 11.87 14.96
N ALA A 564 4.62 10.66 14.45
CA ALA A 564 4.31 9.41 15.14
C ALA A 564 2.85 9.41 15.63
N ASP A 565 1.92 9.69 14.73
CA ASP A 565 0.49 9.62 14.98
C ASP A 565 0.07 8.16 15.24
N VAL A 566 -0.54 7.91 16.40
CA VAL A 566 -0.98 6.58 16.82
C VAL A 566 -2.33 6.19 16.22
N ASP A 567 -3.07 7.13 15.64
CA ASP A 567 -4.40 6.88 15.13
C ASP A 567 -4.44 6.86 13.59
N VAL A 568 -3.31 6.56 12.94
CA VAL A 568 -3.22 6.30 11.50
C VAL A 568 -3.94 4.99 11.15
N LYS A 569 -5.25 5.10 10.94
CA LYS A 569 -6.16 4.05 10.53
C LYS A 569 -7.13 4.58 9.48
N GLU A 570 -7.65 3.70 8.62
CA GLU A 570 -8.58 4.10 7.55
C GLU A 570 -9.83 4.80 8.10
N ASP A 571 -10.30 4.42 9.29
CA ASP A 571 -11.44 5.09 9.95
C ASP A 571 -11.20 6.57 10.23
N ASN A 572 -9.95 7.02 10.25
CA ASN A 572 -9.59 8.42 10.49
C ASN A 572 -9.27 9.18 9.20
N HIS A 573 -9.23 8.52 8.05
CA HIS A 573 -9.27 9.22 6.77
C HIS A 573 -10.71 9.48 6.40
N ARG A 574 -11.11 10.74 6.32
CA ARG A 574 -12.50 11.15 6.11
C ARG A 574 -12.68 11.92 4.81
N ALA A 575 -13.81 11.67 4.17
CA ALA A 575 -14.31 12.47 3.07
C ALA A 575 -15.40 13.43 3.55
N VAL A 576 -15.36 14.66 3.04
CA VAL A 576 -16.37 15.68 3.30
C VAL A 576 -16.77 16.41 2.02
N TRP A 577 -18.02 16.86 2.00
CA TRP A 577 -18.60 17.68 0.96
C TRP A 577 -18.82 19.07 1.53
N VAL A 578 -18.12 20.04 0.95
CA VAL A 578 -18.20 21.45 1.35
C VAL A 578 -18.65 22.29 0.17
N ARG A 579 -19.46 23.31 0.45
CA ARG A 579 -19.97 24.22 -0.58
C ARG A 579 -19.37 25.60 -0.44
N ASP A 580 -18.78 26.15 -1.50
CA ASP A 580 -18.15 27.48 -1.51
C ASP A 580 -16.89 27.60 -0.62
N PHE A 581 -16.08 26.53 -0.55
CA PHE A 581 -14.83 26.48 0.22
C PHE A 581 -13.65 27.07 -0.56
N GLY A 582 -12.74 27.75 0.14
CA GLY A 582 -11.48 28.28 -0.40
C GLY A 582 -11.58 29.25 -1.58
N GLY A 583 -12.74 29.88 -1.74
CA GLY A 583 -13.05 30.80 -2.85
C GLY A 583 -13.56 30.10 -4.12
N TYR A 584 -13.74 28.78 -4.10
CA TYR A 584 -14.30 28.02 -5.21
C TYR A 584 -15.81 27.84 -5.03
N PRO A 585 -16.65 28.35 -5.95
CA PRO A 585 -18.11 28.26 -5.82
C PRO A 585 -18.60 26.82 -6.06
N GLY A 586 -19.71 26.46 -5.39
CA GLY A 586 -20.36 25.16 -5.56
C GLY A 586 -19.79 24.06 -4.67
N ASP A 587 -20.24 22.83 -4.90
CA ASP A 587 -19.92 21.67 -4.08
C ASP A 587 -18.53 21.12 -4.42
N GLN A 588 -17.76 20.83 -3.39
CA GLN A 588 -16.40 20.30 -3.47
C GLN A 588 -16.28 19.06 -2.58
N TYR A 589 -15.62 18.05 -3.12
CA TYR A 589 -15.22 16.86 -2.39
C TYR A 589 -13.80 17.06 -1.84
N LEU A 590 -13.64 16.94 -0.53
CA LEU A 590 -12.36 17.02 0.15
C LEU A 590 -12.10 15.74 0.93
N GLU A 591 -10.82 15.37 1.03
CA GLU A 591 -10.35 14.28 1.87
C GLU A 591 -9.38 14.84 2.90
N TYR A 592 -9.44 14.35 4.13
CA TYR A 592 -8.52 14.76 5.18
C TYR A 592 -8.33 13.70 6.25
N PHE A 593 -7.33 13.92 7.09
CA PHE A 593 -7.06 13.08 8.25
C PHE A 593 -7.70 13.70 9.50
N HIS A 594 -8.63 12.98 10.09
CA HIS A 594 -9.41 13.34 11.27
C HIS A 594 -8.80 12.76 12.55
N ASP A 595 -8.96 13.48 13.67
CA ASP A 595 -8.63 13.00 15.02
C ASP A 595 -7.21 12.39 15.08
N PRO A 596 -6.15 13.17 14.72
CA PRO A 596 -4.80 12.67 14.88
C PRO A 596 -4.53 12.38 16.35
N GLY A 597 -4.19 11.13 16.59
CA GLY A 597 -4.02 10.59 17.93
C GLY A 597 -2.81 11.17 18.61
N SER A 598 -2.73 10.97 19.92
CA SER A 598 -1.63 11.46 20.74
C SER A 598 -0.31 10.80 20.36
N SER A 599 0.53 11.53 19.64
CA SER A 599 1.97 11.58 19.89
C SER A 599 2.61 12.70 19.06
N LEU A 600 3.44 13.51 19.73
CA LEU A 600 4.65 14.17 19.19
C LEU A 600 5.86 13.66 20.02
N GLY A 601 5.68 12.46 20.60
CA GLY A 601 6.36 11.98 21.80
C GLY A 601 7.20 10.74 21.52
N GLY A 602 8.40 10.98 20.99
CA GLY A 602 9.45 10.00 20.74
C GLY A 602 10.10 10.26 19.39
N LEU A 603 11.43 10.47 19.34
CA LEU A 603 12.23 10.50 18.11
C LEU A 603 12.10 9.14 17.40
N ARG A 604 11.04 8.96 16.61
CA ARG A 604 10.94 7.84 15.68
C ARG A 604 11.61 8.24 14.37
N ARG A 605 12.25 7.29 13.70
CA ARG A 605 12.79 7.58 12.37
C ARG A 605 11.61 7.86 11.44
N SER A 606 11.71 8.89 10.59
CA SER A 606 10.72 9.12 9.53
C SER A 606 10.46 7.82 8.76
N GLY A 607 9.20 7.37 8.72
CA GLY A 607 8.79 6.08 8.15
C GLY A 607 8.64 4.91 9.14
N GLU A 608 8.89 5.12 10.42
CA GLU A 608 8.69 4.13 11.48
C GLU A 608 7.25 4.21 12.01
N VAL A 609 6.37 3.35 11.47
CA VAL A 609 4.95 3.29 11.88
C VAL A 609 4.83 2.93 13.36
N ASN A 610 3.90 3.56 14.07
CA ASN A 610 3.59 3.20 15.45
C ASN A 610 3.17 1.73 15.56
N LYS A 611 3.89 0.95 16.37
CA LYS A 611 3.43 -0.36 16.84
C LYS A 611 2.28 -0.13 17.83
N LEU A 612 1.06 -0.03 17.32
CA LEU A 612 -0.14 -0.05 18.15
C LEU A 612 -0.31 -1.46 18.74
N HIS A 613 -0.12 -1.59 20.04
CA HIS A 613 -0.50 -2.80 20.76
C HIS A 613 -2.03 -2.82 20.96
N TYR A 614 -2.78 -3.19 19.92
CA TYR A 614 -4.20 -3.48 20.07
C TYR A 614 -4.36 -4.74 20.92
N ARG A 615 -4.76 -4.57 22.19
CA ARG A 615 -5.44 -5.64 22.92
C ARG A 615 -6.82 -5.79 22.27
N SER A 616 -6.99 -6.86 21.49
CA SER A 616 -8.22 -7.28 20.80
C SER A 616 -8.78 -6.32 19.73
N GLY A 617 -8.47 -6.63 18.46
CA GLY A 617 -9.12 -6.10 17.26
C GLY A 617 -8.48 -6.71 16.02
N THR A 618 -9.25 -7.40 15.19
CA THR A 618 -8.83 -8.32 14.11
C THR A 618 -8.25 -7.65 12.85
N GLY A 619 -7.57 -6.51 12.98
CA GLY A 619 -6.84 -5.88 11.89
C GLY A 619 -5.42 -6.44 11.78
N GLY A 620 -5.19 -7.41 10.89
CA GLY A 620 -3.83 -7.85 10.58
C GLY A 620 -3.10 -6.77 9.79
N PHE A 621 -2.15 -6.07 10.42
CA PHE A 621 -1.23 -5.17 9.72
C PHE A 621 0.10 -5.88 9.43
N LEU A 622 0.56 -5.78 8.19
CA LEU A 622 1.90 -6.23 7.80
C LEU A 622 2.93 -5.18 8.26
N TRP A 623 3.86 -5.57 9.15
CA TRP A 623 5.00 -4.70 9.54
C TRP A 623 6.35 -5.39 9.38
N ALA A 624 7.39 -4.57 9.18
CA ALA A 624 8.78 -4.95 9.04
C ALA A 624 9.62 -4.30 10.16
N ASP A 625 10.36 -5.10 10.93
CA ASP A 625 11.32 -4.59 11.91
C ASP A 625 12.77 -4.91 11.50
N ALA A 626 13.74 -4.42 12.27
CA ALA A 626 15.17 -4.63 12.02
C ALA A 626 15.59 -6.11 12.02
N SER A 627 14.75 -7.00 12.56
CA SER A 627 14.94 -8.45 12.68
C SER A 627 14.12 -9.29 11.67
N GLY A 628 13.20 -8.71 10.90
CA GLY A 628 12.45 -9.40 9.84
C GLY A 628 10.94 -9.11 9.83
N MET A 629 10.19 -9.87 9.03
CA MET A 629 8.72 -9.81 9.01
C MET A 629 8.13 -10.67 10.14
N SER A 630 7.26 -10.06 10.94
CA SER A 630 6.43 -10.74 11.92
C SER A 630 4.97 -10.49 11.56
N VAL A 631 4.24 -11.55 11.19
CA VAL A 631 2.79 -11.51 11.14
C VAL A 631 2.31 -11.55 12.59
N TYR A 632 1.83 -10.43 13.11
CA TYR A 632 1.05 -10.44 14.32
C TYR A 632 -0.41 -10.69 13.94
N SER A 633 -0.80 -11.96 13.87
CA SER A 633 -2.14 -12.35 14.29
C SER A 633 -2.01 -12.71 15.77
N ASN A 634 -2.87 -12.16 16.64
CA ASN A 634 -3.04 -12.79 17.95
C ASN A 634 -3.47 -14.24 17.67
N SER A 635 -2.62 -15.19 18.08
CA SER A 635 -3.06 -16.52 18.48
C SER A 635 -3.98 -16.38 19.69
#